data_AF-A0A7C3QWF5-F1
#
_entry.id   AF-A0A7C3QWF5-F1
#
_cell.length_a   1.000
_cell.length_b   1.000
_cell.length_c   1.000
_cell.angle_alpha   90.00
_cell.angle_beta   90.00
_cell.angle_gamma   90.00
#
_symmetry.space_group_name_H-M   'P 1'
#
loop_
_entity.id
_entity.type
_entity.pdbx_description
1 polymer ?
#
loop_
_entity_poly.entity_id
_entity_poly.type
_entity_poly.pdbx_seq_one_letter_code
_entity_poly.pdbx_strand_id
1 'polypeptide(L)'
;MISSQTFRTSLSVTITSRQTHSSELSRMFAAAVVNRQFCEALLKNPLEALQNGYLGETFLLSMEERELITSIRADSLTDLAKQMNRALKNRH
;
A
#
# COMPACT_ATOMS: atom_id res chain seq x y z
N MET A 1 -38.27 5.69 -36.36
CA MET A 1 -37.07 4.82 -36.23
C MET A 1 -36.03 5.59 -35.45
N ILE A 2 -35.83 5.25 -34.17
CA ILE A 2 -34.89 5.95 -33.29
C ILE A 2 -33.55 5.22 -33.43
N SER A 3 -32.57 5.88 -34.03
CA SER A 3 -31.25 5.28 -34.30
C SER A 3 -30.44 5.18 -33.01
N SER A 4 -29.99 3.96 -32.71
CA SER A 4 -29.32 3.55 -31.48
C SER A 4 -28.04 4.34 -31.21
N GLN A 5 -27.99 5.04 -30.07
CA GLN A 5 -26.76 5.59 -29.53
C GLN A 5 -25.80 4.44 -29.16
N THR A 6 -24.64 4.41 -29.79
CA THR A 6 -23.51 3.57 -29.35
C THR A 6 -22.47 4.48 -28.71
N PHE A 7 -22.67 4.80 -27.42
CA PHE A 7 -21.63 5.44 -26.61
C PHE A 7 -20.67 4.36 -26.11
N ARG A 8 -19.52 4.17 -26.77
CA ARG A 8 -18.38 3.45 -26.20
C ARG A 8 -17.46 4.45 -25.54
N THR A 9 -17.72 4.75 -24.27
CA THR A 9 -16.78 5.48 -23.44
C THR A 9 -15.77 4.47 -22.88
N SER A 10 -14.72 4.20 -23.64
CA SER A 10 -13.54 3.51 -23.12
C SER A 10 -12.72 4.51 -22.30
N LEU A 11 -13.13 4.76 -21.07
CA LEU A 11 -12.29 5.45 -20.07
C LEU A 11 -11.14 4.51 -19.72
N SER A 12 -10.01 4.68 -20.42
CA SER A 12 -8.73 4.19 -19.92
C SER A 12 -8.42 5.03 -18.70
N VAL A 13 -8.76 4.51 -17.52
CA VAL A 13 -8.35 5.09 -16.25
C VAL A 13 -6.85 4.84 -16.12
N THR A 14 -6.06 5.75 -16.68
CA THR A 14 -4.65 5.86 -16.35
C THR A 14 -4.61 6.35 -14.91
N ILE A 15 -4.53 5.41 -13.95
CA ILE A 15 -4.25 5.73 -12.56
C ILE A 15 -2.79 6.22 -12.53
N THR A 16 -2.59 7.51 -12.81
CA THR A 16 -1.35 8.19 -12.48
C THR A 16 -1.38 8.37 -10.96
N SER A 17 -0.91 7.36 -10.24
CA SER A 17 -0.59 7.48 -8.82
C SER A 17 0.47 8.57 -8.69
N ARG A 18 0.05 9.76 -8.27
CA ARG A 18 0.99 10.77 -7.76
C ARG A 18 1.71 10.11 -6.58
N GLN A 19 2.95 9.67 -6.82
CA GLN A 19 3.84 9.08 -5.82
C GLN A 19 4.18 10.14 -4.77
N THR A 20 3.25 10.42 -3.87
CA THR A 20 3.58 10.99 -2.57
C THR A 20 3.92 9.83 -1.66
N HIS A 21 4.98 9.99 -0.88
CA HIS A 21 5.49 9.01 0.09
C HIS A 21 4.38 8.35 0.94
N SER A 22 3.40 9.15 1.38
CA SER A 22 2.23 8.69 2.13
C SER A 22 1.29 7.76 1.35
N SER A 23 1.32 7.82 0.02
CA SER A 23 0.49 7.01 -0.88
C SER A 23 0.99 5.58 -0.98
N GLU A 24 2.31 5.34 -0.93
CA GLU A 24 2.89 3.99 -1.00
C GLU A 24 2.62 3.20 0.28
N LEU A 25 2.72 3.85 1.45
CA LEU A 25 2.30 3.27 2.73
C LEU A 25 0.80 2.94 2.72
N SER A 26 -0.03 3.89 2.29
CA SER A 26 -1.48 3.66 2.19
C SER A 26 -1.82 2.51 1.25
N ARG A 27 -1.07 2.38 0.14
CA ARG A 27 -1.19 1.28 -0.83
C ARG A 27 -0.74 -0.06 -0.23
N MET A 28 0.34 -0.08 0.53
CA MET A 28 0.78 -1.26 1.29
C MET A 28 -0.28 -1.67 2.32
N PHE A 29 -0.81 -0.73 3.09
CA PHE A 29 -1.89 -1.00 4.03
C PHE A 29 -3.14 -1.52 3.31
N ALA A 30 -3.53 -0.90 2.20
CA ALA A 30 -4.66 -1.36 1.39
C ALA A 30 -4.42 -2.79 0.88
N ALA A 31 -3.23 -3.10 0.36
CA ALA A 31 -2.83 -4.44 -0.07
C ALA A 31 -2.94 -5.46 1.07
N ALA A 32 -2.48 -5.11 2.27
CA ALA A 32 -2.59 -5.96 3.46
C ALA A 32 -4.04 -6.08 3.99
N VAL A 33 -4.89 -5.07 3.81
CA VAL A 33 -6.32 -5.16 4.14
C VAL A 33 -7.02 -6.14 3.21
N VAL A 34 -6.75 -6.05 1.90
CA VAL A 34 -7.43 -6.91 0.91
C VAL A 34 -6.83 -8.32 0.83
N ASN A 35 -5.55 -8.48 1.18
CA ASN A 35 -4.86 -9.76 1.15
C ASN A 35 -4.29 -10.12 2.52
N ARG A 36 -4.99 -11.05 3.19
CA ARG A 36 -4.60 -11.54 4.51
C ARG A 36 -3.28 -12.30 4.50
N GLN A 37 -2.95 -13.01 3.43
CA GLN A 37 -1.66 -13.73 3.32
C GLN A 37 -0.50 -12.74 3.25
N PHE A 38 -0.64 -11.66 2.46
CA PHE A 38 0.34 -10.58 2.42
C PHE A 38 0.44 -9.90 3.79
N CYS A 39 -0.68 -9.67 4.48
CA CYS A 39 -0.68 -9.14 5.84
C CYS A 39 0.09 -10.03 6.82
N GLU A 40 -0.19 -11.33 6.85
CA GLU A 40 0.53 -12.28 7.72
C GLU A 40 2.03 -12.34 7.38
N ALA A 41 2.38 -12.27 6.09
CA ALA A 41 3.77 -12.18 5.65
C ALA A 41 4.44 -10.86 6.10
N LEU A 42 3.74 -9.74 5.99
CA LEU A 42 4.21 -8.41 6.42
C LEU A 42 4.39 -8.36 7.94
N LEU A 43 3.54 -9.02 8.72
CA LEU A 43 3.63 -9.09 10.19
C LEU A 43 4.74 -10.05 10.66
N LYS A 44 4.96 -11.18 9.96
CA LYS A 44 6.06 -12.11 10.25
C LYS A 44 7.42 -11.54 9.85
N ASN A 45 7.53 -11.09 8.60
CA ASN A 45 8.77 -10.65 7.98
C ASN A 45 8.50 -9.45 7.06
N PRO A 46 8.41 -8.24 7.63
CA PRO A 46 8.10 -7.04 6.85
C PRO A 46 9.12 -6.79 5.74
N LEU A 47 10.40 -7.09 5.97
CA LEU A 47 11.45 -6.92 4.97
C LEU A 47 11.26 -7.84 3.76
N GLU A 48 10.83 -9.08 4.01
CA GLU A 48 10.63 -10.08 2.95
C GLU A 48 9.34 -9.79 2.17
N ALA A 49 8.27 -9.40 2.85
CA ALA A 49 7.03 -8.97 2.22
C ALA A 49 7.22 -7.73 1.32
N LEU A 50 8.04 -6.77 1.77
CA LEU A 50 8.37 -5.58 0.99
C LEU A 50 9.28 -5.89 -0.21
N GLN A 51 10.16 -6.90 -0.11
CA GLN A 51 11.01 -7.34 -1.21
C GLN A 51 10.26 -8.18 -2.25
N ASN A 52 9.42 -9.11 -1.79
CA ASN A 52 8.55 -9.90 -2.66
C ASN A 52 7.51 -9.02 -3.37
N GLY A 53 7.13 -7.91 -2.74
CA GLY A 53 6.11 -7.01 -3.28
C GLY A 53 4.71 -7.61 -3.23
N TYR A 54 3.78 -6.96 -3.92
CA TYR A 54 2.39 -7.35 -4.01
C TYR A 54 1.94 -7.29 -5.48
N LEU A 55 1.44 -8.42 -6.02
CA LEU A 55 1.01 -8.56 -7.42
C LEU A 55 2.11 -8.24 -8.47
N GLY A 56 3.38 -8.47 -8.12
CA GLY A 56 4.52 -8.17 -9.00
C GLY A 56 4.95 -6.70 -8.98
N GLU A 57 4.30 -5.85 -8.17
CA GLU A 57 4.75 -4.50 -7.88
C GLU A 57 5.39 -4.42 -6.50
N THR A 58 6.52 -3.72 -6.42
CA THR A 58 7.21 -3.44 -5.17
C THR A 58 6.79 -2.07 -4.65
N PHE A 59 6.63 -1.94 -3.34
CA PHE A 59 6.33 -0.64 -2.74
C PHE A 59 7.57 0.25 -2.77
N LEU A 60 7.45 1.46 -3.31
CA LEU A 60 8.52 2.46 -3.34
C LEU A 60 8.61 3.19 -1.98
N LEU A 61 8.87 2.42 -0.93
CA LEU A 61 9.14 2.96 0.40
C LEU A 61 10.61 3.33 0.52
N SER A 62 10.90 4.50 1.11
CA SER A 62 12.28 4.88 1.41
C SER A 62 12.88 3.97 2.47
N MET A 63 14.21 3.91 2.51
CA MET A 63 14.95 3.14 3.51
C MET A 63 14.48 3.44 4.94
N GLU A 64 14.26 4.72 5.28
CA GLU A 64 13.76 5.10 6.59
C GLU A 64 12.39 4.49 6.93
N GLU A 65 11.48 4.41 5.95
CA GLU A 65 10.16 3.80 6.17
C GLU A 65 10.28 2.29 6.30
N ARG A 66 11.14 1.66 5.48
CA ARG A 66 11.39 0.21 5.57
C ARG A 66 11.97 -0.14 6.93
N GLU A 67 12.96 0.62 7.40
CA GLU A 67 13.54 0.50 8.75
C GLU A 67 12.50 0.74 9.82
N LEU A 68 11.64 1.76 9.67
CA LEU A 68 10.57 2.03 10.61
C LEU A 68 9.59 0.85 10.69
N ILE A 69 9.17 0.28 9.55
CA ILE A 69 8.28 -0.88 9.46
C ILE A 69 8.94 -2.13 10.05
N THR A 70 10.24 -2.34 9.82
CA THR A 70 10.98 -3.48 10.39
C THR A 70 11.25 -3.32 11.89
N SER A 71 11.40 -2.08 12.36
CA SER A 71 11.57 -1.74 13.77
C SER A 71 10.25 -1.85 14.54
N ILE A 72 9.13 -1.52 13.89
CA ILE A 72 7.79 -1.71 14.42
C ILE A 72 7.43 -3.20 14.40
N ARG A 73 7.38 -3.82 15.59
CA ARG A 73 6.74 -5.11 15.76
C ARG A 73 5.26 -4.90 16.05
N ALA A 74 4.43 -5.30 15.10
CA ALA A 74 2.99 -5.27 15.22
C ALA A 74 2.43 -6.67 15.08
N ASP A 75 1.46 -7.03 15.94
CA ASP A 75 0.71 -8.29 15.85
C ASP A 75 -0.50 -8.18 14.90
N SER A 76 -0.86 -6.96 14.52
CA SER A 76 -1.97 -6.72 13.58
C SER A 76 -1.71 -5.55 12.67
N LEU A 77 -2.36 -5.54 11.52
CA LEU A 77 -2.28 -4.45 10.55
C LEU A 77 -2.69 -3.10 11.16
N THR A 78 -3.70 -3.11 12.03
CA THR A 78 -4.16 -1.90 12.73
C THR A 78 -3.08 -1.35 13.64
N ASP A 79 -2.33 -2.23 14.31
CA ASP A 79 -1.26 -1.84 15.20
C ASP A 79 -0.05 -1.29 14.41
N LEU A 80 0.29 -1.95 13.29
CA LEU A 80 1.27 -1.46 12.32
C LEU A 80 0.89 -0.05 11.85
N ALA A 81 -0.35 0.13 11.39
CA ALA A 81 -0.86 1.41 10.92
C ALA A 81 -0.82 2.50 11.99
N LYS A 82 -1.17 2.17 13.24
CA LYS A 82 -1.11 3.10 14.36
C LYS A 82 0.32 3.53 14.67
N GLN A 83 1.26 2.58 14.76
CA GLN A 83 2.66 2.89 15.05
C GLN A 83 3.28 3.72 13.94
N MET A 84 3.00 3.38 12.67
CA MET A 84 3.44 4.20 11.54
C MET A 84 2.86 5.61 11.56
N ASN A 85 1.55 5.75 11.81
CA ASN A 85 0.91 7.06 11.88
C ASN A 85 1.46 7.91 13.04
N ARG A 86 1.78 7.28 14.18
CA ARG A 86 2.47 7.94 15.30
C ARG A 86 3.87 8.40 14.91
N ALA A 87 4.67 7.56 14.29
CA ALA A 87 6.01 7.90 13.85
C ALA A 87 6.02 9.04 12.81
N LEU A 88 5.06 9.05 11.89
CA LEU A 88 4.88 10.13 10.92
C LEU A 88 4.40 11.43 11.58
N LYS A 89 3.47 11.35 12.54
CA LYS A 89 2.99 12.51 13.30
C LYS A 89 4.06 13.16 14.17
N ASN A 90 5.04 12.39 14.64
CA ASN A 90 6.12 12.91 15.48
C ASN A 90 7.20 13.68 14.70
N ARG A 91 7.04 13.84 13.37
CA ARG A 91 7.93 14.58 12.47
C ARG A 91 7.41 15.96 12.06
N HIS A 92 6.39 16.49 12.74
CA HIS A 92 5.81 17.81 12.49
C HIS A 92 5.88 18.69 13.74
#